data_AF-A0A178MBX9-F1
#
_entry.id   AF-A0A178MBX9-F1
#
_cell.length_a   1.000
_cell.length_b   1.000
_cell.length_c   1.000
_cell.angle_alpha   90.00
_cell.angle_beta   90.00
_cell.angle_gamma   90.00
#
_symmetry.space_group_name_H-M   'P 1'
#
loop_
_entity.id
_entity.type
_entity.pdbx_description
1 polymer ?
#
loop_
_entity_poly.entity_id
_entity_poly.type
_entity_poly.pdbx_seq_one_letter_code
_entity_poly.pdbx_strand_id
1 'polypeptide(L)'
;MSEFTFDLESVHRITAGAVGPRGRRVFYLQARRGNRLVTLLAEKEQIRELASAINRLLETIGERNPRLATSDDLIVADMSLEEPLEPEFRIYQLGLGYDSERDRVVLLAQGMPEGNDEEPLSARFYATREQMKALSIHAERVVAAGRPICGNCGRPIDPSGHFCPHRNGHGPVYS
;
A
#
# COMPACT_ATOMS: atom_id res chain seq x y z
N MET A 1 28.38 0.66 -2.57
CA MET A 1 27.06 0.05 -2.31
C MET A 1 26.29 1.08 -1.52
N SER A 2 25.15 1.56 -2.01
CA SER A 2 24.30 2.44 -1.21
C SER A 2 23.86 1.68 0.04
N GLU A 3 24.24 2.19 1.20
CA GLU A 3 23.86 1.63 2.50
C GLU A 3 22.40 2.05 2.76
N PHE A 4 21.49 1.07 2.81
CA PHE A 4 20.10 1.33 3.18
C PHE A 4 20.00 1.42 4.70
N THR A 5 19.33 2.44 5.23
CA THR A 5 19.07 2.57 6.68
C THR A 5 18.36 1.34 7.23
N PHE A 6 17.40 0.80 6.47
CA PHE A 6 16.71 -0.44 6.79
C PHE A 6 16.76 -1.40 5.60
N ASP A 7 17.41 -2.56 5.76
CA ASP A 7 17.52 -3.57 4.71
C ASP A 7 16.99 -4.92 5.20
N LEU A 8 15.78 -5.29 4.78
CA LEU A 8 15.14 -6.54 5.15
C LEU A 8 15.10 -7.48 3.94
N GLU A 9 16.13 -8.33 3.84
CA GLU A 9 16.36 -9.30 2.75
C GLU A 9 15.28 -10.38 2.61
N SER A 10 14.41 -10.56 3.60
CA SER A 10 13.20 -11.38 3.48
C SER A 10 12.22 -10.99 4.57
N VAL A 11 11.13 -10.33 4.20
CA VAL A 11 10.08 -9.94 5.15
C VAL A 11 9.15 -11.12 5.44
N HIS A 12 8.79 -11.31 6.71
CA HIS A 12 7.73 -12.22 7.11
C HIS A 12 6.35 -11.61 6.81
N ARG A 13 6.27 -10.28 6.86
CA ARG A 13 5.03 -9.53 6.63
C ARG A 13 5.32 -8.18 6.00
N ILE A 14 4.42 -7.77 5.11
CA ILE A 14 4.38 -6.42 4.54
C ILE A 14 2.92 -6.01 4.41
N THR A 15 2.56 -4.81 4.85
CA THR A 15 1.19 -4.30 4.79
C THR A 15 1.16 -2.78 4.63
N ALA A 16 0.03 -2.24 4.20
CA ALA A 16 -0.27 -0.82 4.24
C ALA A 16 -1.59 -0.62 4.99
N GLY A 17 -1.71 0.46 5.77
CA GLY A 17 -2.91 0.73 6.56
C GLY A 17 -3.16 2.21 6.73
N ALA A 18 -4.33 2.55 7.29
CA ALA A 18 -4.69 3.93 7.58
C ALA A 18 -5.37 4.04 8.94
N VAL A 19 -4.97 5.04 9.73
CA VAL A 19 -5.52 5.32 11.07
C VAL A 19 -6.11 6.72 11.12
N GLY A 20 -7.18 6.90 11.89
CA GLY A 20 -7.85 8.19 12.09
C GLY A 20 -9.16 8.33 11.31
N PRO A 21 -9.89 9.45 11.53
CA PRO A 21 -11.19 9.68 10.92
C PRO A 21 -11.09 9.99 9.42
N ARG A 22 -12.19 9.79 8.68
CA ARG A 22 -12.28 10.13 7.26
C ARG A 22 -11.87 11.60 7.03
N GLY A 23 -11.07 11.85 6.00
CA GLY A 23 -10.53 13.17 5.67
C GLY A 23 -9.30 13.60 6.49
N ARG A 24 -8.96 12.90 7.58
CA ARG A 24 -7.75 13.12 8.39
C ARG A 24 -7.03 11.81 8.71
N ARG A 25 -7.03 10.89 7.75
CA ARG A 25 -6.38 9.59 7.89
C ARG A 25 -4.88 9.74 7.66
N VAL A 26 -4.10 9.12 8.53
CA VAL A 26 -2.65 8.95 8.37
C VAL A 26 -2.42 7.56 7.79
N PHE A 27 -1.60 7.46 6.73
CA PHE A 27 -1.31 6.20 6.05
C PHE A 27 0.07 5.72 6.44
N TYR A 28 0.19 4.40 6.56
CA TYR A 28 1.41 3.72 6.96
C TYR A 28 1.73 2.59 5.99
N LEU A 29 3.01 2.35 5.78
CA LEU A 29 3.55 1.12 5.20
C LEU A 29 4.37 0.43 6.29
N GLN A 30 4.14 -0.86 6.51
CA GLN A 30 4.87 -1.65 7.50
C GLN A 30 5.50 -2.88 6.86
N ALA A 31 6.71 -3.20 7.31
CA ALA A 31 7.41 -4.42 6.98
C ALA A 31 8.02 -5.05 8.23
N ARG A 32 8.06 -6.38 8.31
CA ARG A 32 8.64 -7.10 9.44
C ARG A 32 9.51 -8.25 9.06
N ARG A 33 10.60 -8.41 9.83
CA ARG A 33 11.47 -9.58 9.83
C ARG A 33 11.82 -9.92 11.27
N GLY A 34 11.37 -11.08 11.75
CA GLY A 34 11.54 -11.48 13.16
C GLY A 34 10.95 -10.43 14.11
N ASN A 35 11.79 -9.89 14.99
CA ASN A 35 11.44 -8.84 15.95
C ASN A 35 11.57 -7.41 15.38
N ARG A 36 12.12 -7.23 14.18
CA ARG A 36 12.29 -5.90 13.57
C ARG A 36 11.04 -5.52 12.79
N LEU A 37 10.29 -4.56 13.32
CA LEU A 37 9.20 -3.88 12.63
C LEU A 37 9.71 -2.53 12.12
N VAL A 38 9.52 -2.27 10.83
CA VAL A 38 9.76 -0.96 10.21
C VAL A 38 8.41 -0.36 9.85
N THR A 39 8.09 0.79 10.42
CA THR A 39 6.87 1.55 10.14
C THR A 39 7.25 2.82 9.41
N LEU A 40 6.63 3.09 8.27
CA LEU A 40 6.89 4.26 7.45
C LEU A 40 5.60 5.06 7.26
N LEU A 41 5.69 6.38 7.32
CA LEU A 41 4.58 7.26 6.96
C LEU A 41 4.47 7.39 5.44
N ALA A 42 3.27 7.25 4.93
CA ALA A 42 2.98 7.34 3.51
C ALA A 42 1.87 8.37 3.25
N GLU A 43 1.84 8.88 2.03
CA GLU A 43 0.65 9.54 1.50
C GLU A 43 -0.31 8.51 0.91
N LYS A 44 -1.61 8.84 0.92
CA LYS A 44 -2.64 7.99 0.32
C LYS A 44 -2.34 7.71 -1.16
N GLU A 45 -1.85 8.71 -1.87
CA GLU A 45 -1.54 8.65 -3.29
C GLU A 45 -0.39 7.67 -3.55
N GLN A 46 0.64 7.68 -2.70
CA GLN A 46 1.76 6.72 -2.74
C GLN A 46 1.29 5.28 -2.53
N ILE A 47 0.41 5.02 -1.56
CA ILE A 47 -0.14 3.68 -1.32
C ILE A 47 -0.96 3.19 -2.52
N ARG A 48 -1.75 4.08 -3.14
CA ARG A 48 -2.55 3.78 -4.34
C ARG A 48 -1.66 3.44 -5.54
N GLU A 49 -0.61 4.23 -5.75
CA GLU A 49 0.34 4.01 -6.86
C GLU A 49 1.16 2.75 -6.65
N LEU A 50 1.58 2.48 -5.41
CA LEU A 50 2.25 1.25 -5.03
C LEU A 50 1.41 0.02 -5.40
N ALA A 51 0.14 -0.01 -5.01
CA ALA A 51 -0.76 -1.12 -5.34
C ALA A 51 -0.86 -1.36 -6.87
N SER A 52 -1.04 -0.28 -7.63
CA SER A 52 -1.10 -0.35 -9.10
C SER A 52 0.22 -0.82 -9.71
N ALA A 53 1.35 -0.35 -9.19
CA ALA A 53 2.68 -0.72 -9.69
C ALA A 53 3.03 -2.18 -9.39
N ILE A 54 2.61 -2.70 -8.22
CA ILE A 54 2.73 -4.12 -7.89
C ILE A 54 1.98 -4.99 -8.88
N ASN A 55 0.70 -4.68 -9.15
CA ASN A 55 -0.12 -5.46 -10.07
C ASN A 55 0.52 -5.54 -11.46
N ARG A 56 0.97 -4.41 -12.00
CA ARG A 56 1.67 -4.36 -13.30
C ARG A 56 2.96 -5.18 -13.32
N LEU A 57 3.75 -5.12 -12.24
CA LEU A 57 4.99 -5.89 -12.14
C LEU A 57 4.71 -7.40 -12.12
N LEU A 58 3.72 -7.84 -11.32
CA LEU A 58 3.36 -9.25 -11.22
C LEU A 58 2.78 -9.80 -12.53
N GLU A 59 1.96 -9.00 -13.22
CA GLU A 59 1.47 -9.32 -14.57
C GLU A 59 2.63 -9.51 -15.55
N THR A 60 3.57 -8.56 -15.60
CA THR A 60 4.77 -8.65 -16.45
C THR A 60 5.61 -9.89 -16.14
N ILE A 61 5.73 -10.29 -14.86
CA ILE A 61 6.44 -11.51 -14.46
C ILE A 61 5.70 -12.75 -14.97
N GLY A 62 4.38 -12.81 -14.79
CA GLY A 62 3.53 -13.92 -15.23
C GLY A 62 3.50 -14.09 -16.75
N GLU A 63 3.49 -13.00 -17.51
CA GLU A 63 3.56 -13.01 -18.97
C GLU A 63 4.90 -13.60 -19.46
N ARG A 64 6.01 -13.23 -18.82
CA ARG A 64 7.34 -13.75 -19.15
C ARG A 64 7.53 -15.21 -18.74
N ASN A 65 6.91 -15.62 -17.64
CA ASN A 65 6.96 -16.99 -17.15
C ASN A 65 5.63 -17.37 -16.47
N PRO A 66 4.73 -18.09 -17.17
CA PRO A 66 3.43 -18.49 -16.63
C PRO A 66 3.50 -19.30 -15.33
N ARG A 67 4.62 -19.97 -15.04
CA ARG A 67 4.80 -20.69 -13.76
C ARG A 67 4.99 -19.77 -12.55
N LEU A 68 5.30 -18.50 -12.79
CA LEU A 68 5.47 -17.45 -11.78
C LEU A 68 4.25 -16.51 -11.70
N ALA A 69 3.14 -16.85 -12.37
CA ALA A 69 1.90 -16.12 -12.20
C ALA A 69 1.39 -16.28 -10.75
N THR A 70 0.99 -15.17 -10.13
CA THR A 70 0.30 -15.20 -8.83
C THR A 70 -1.18 -15.46 -9.02
N SER A 71 -1.77 -16.31 -8.18
CA SER A 71 -3.23 -16.53 -8.18
C SER A 71 -3.97 -15.33 -7.59
N ASP A 72 -5.16 -15.04 -8.12
CA ASP A 72 -6.08 -14.05 -7.55
C ASP A 72 -6.83 -14.60 -6.33
N ASP A 73 -6.89 -15.93 -6.16
CA ASP A 73 -7.60 -16.61 -5.06
C ASP A 73 -6.79 -16.69 -3.75
N LEU A 74 -5.80 -15.80 -3.58
CA LEU A 74 -4.99 -15.75 -2.37
C LEU A 74 -5.87 -15.45 -1.15
N ILE A 75 -5.84 -16.34 -0.17
CA ILE A 75 -6.40 -16.09 1.16
C ILE A 75 -5.58 -14.97 1.79
N VAL A 76 -6.11 -13.75 1.78
CA VAL A 76 -5.48 -12.61 2.42
C VAL A 76 -5.50 -12.86 3.93
N ALA A 77 -4.33 -13.18 4.50
CA ALA A 77 -4.12 -13.27 5.94
C ALA A 77 -4.43 -11.92 6.61
N ASP A 78 -4.38 -11.85 7.94
CA ASP A 78 -4.57 -10.57 8.63
C ASP A 78 -3.50 -9.54 8.17
N MET A 79 -3.96 -8.46 7.53
CA MET A 79 -3.16 -7.35 6.99
C MET A 79 -3.28 -6.08 7.85
N SER A 80 -3.81 -6.15 9.07
CA SER A 80 -3.89 -5.03 10.03
C SER A 80 -2.53 -4.39 10.36
N LEU A 81 -2.49 -3.11 10.73
CA LEU A 81 -1.24 -2.55 11.24
C LEU A 81 -0.91 -3.14 12.61
N GLU A 82 0.38 -3.26 12.93
CA GLU A 82 0.85 -3.71 14.23
C GLU A 82 1.37 -2.54 15.05
N GLU A 83 0.99 -2.48 16.33
CA GLU A 83 1.48 -1.48 17.27
C GLU A 83 2.90 -1.82 17.76
N PRO A 84 3.74 -0.81 18.08
CA PRO A 84 3.44 0.63 18.03
C PRO A 84 3.53 1.23 16.61
N LEU A 85 2.72 2.26 16.33
CA LEU A 85 2.74 3.00 15.07
C LEU A 85 3.70 4.20 15.13
N GLU A 86 4.97 3.91 15.43
CA GLU A 86 6.04 4.89 15.50
C GLU A 86 6.81 4.89 14.17
N PRO A 87 6.63 5.92 13.31
CA PRO A 87 7.23 5.91 11.99
C PRO A 87 8.71 6.29 12.04
N GLU A 88 9.53 5.53 11.31
CA GLU A 88 10.96 5.81 11.14
C GLU A 88 11.18 7.04 10.25
N PHE A 89 10.38 7.18 9.18
CA PHE A 89 10.41 8.34 8.29
C PHE A 89 9.12 8.49 7.46
N ARG A 90 8.96 9.68 6.87
CA ARG A 90 7.95 10.00 5.86
C ARG A 90 8.48 9.75 4.46
N ILE A 91 7.82 8.86 3.73
CA ILE A 91 8.15 8.49 2.36
C ILE A 91 7.91 9.69 1.44
N TYR A 92 8.89 10.01 0.59
CA TYR A 92 8.68 10.88 -0.58
C TYR A 92 8.77 10.10 -1.90
N GLN A 93 9.45 8.95 -1.91
CA GLN A 93 9.64 8.14 -3.13
C GLN A 93 9.55 6.65 -2.84
N LEU A 94 8.87 5.93 -3.74
CA LEU A 94 8.79 4.47 -3.77
C LEU A 94 9.35 3.95 -5.09
N GLY A 95 10.02 2.80 -5.04
CA GLY A 95 10.52 2.08 -6.21
C GLY A 95 10.22 0.59 -6.09
N LEU A 96 9.96 -0.07 -7.21
CA LEU A 96 9.74 -1.52 -7.28
C LEU A 96 10.73 -2.15 -8.25
N GLY A 97 11.25 -3.30 -7.86
CA GLY A 97 12.08 -4.17 -8.70
C GLY A 97 11.73 -5.63 -8.50
N TYR A 98 12.32 -6.49 -9.31
CA TYR A 98 12.19 -7.93 -9.19
C TYR A 98 13.58 -8.57 -9.31
N ASP A 99 13.96 -9.31 -8.28
CA ASP A 99 15.14 -10.17 -8.25
C ASP A 99 14.72 -11.56 -8.76
N SER A 100 15.08 -11.85 -10.02
CA SER A 100 14.73 -13.12 -10.67
C SER A 100 15.54 -14.30 -10.16
N GLU A 101 16.72 -14.08 -9.58
CA GLU A 101 17.55 -15.16 -9.05
C GLU A 101 16.95 -15.69 -7.74
N ARG A 102 16.40 -14.79 -6.92
CA ARG A 102 15.82 -15.13 -5.61
C ARG A 102 14.30 -15.29 -5.63
N ASP A 103 13.65 -15.03 -6.76
CA ASP A 103 12.18 -14.91 -6.89
C ASP A 103 11.60 -13.99 -5.79
N ARG A 104 12.08 -12.74 -5.77
CA ARG A 104 11.66 -11.73 -4.80
C ARG A 104 11.32 -10.42 -5.49
N VAL A 105 10.21 -9.83 -5.08
CA VAL A 105 9.91 -8.43 -5.39
C VAL A 105 10.64 -7.56 -4.36
N VAL A 106 11.30 -6.52 -4.85
CA VAL A 106 12.06 -5.57 -4.05
C VAL A 106 11.29 -4.25 -4.00
N LEU A 107 10.88 -3.83 -2.81
CA LEU A 107 10.31 -2.52 -2.55
C LEU A 107 11.38 -1.61 -1.95
N LEU A 108 11.64 -0.50 -2.62
CA LEU A 108 12.51 0.58 -2.15
C LEU A 108 11.64 1.74 -1.68
N ALA A 109 11.96 2.28 -0.51
CA ALA A 109 11.35 3.49 0.02
C ALA A 109 12.44 4.48 0.42
N GLN A 110 12.26 5.75 0.06
CA GLN A 110 13.13 6.84 0.47
C GLN A 110 12.29 7.94 1.11
N GLY A 111 12.83 8.57 2.14
CA GLY A 111 12.10 9.54 2.93
C GLY A 111 12.97 10.41 3.81
N MET A 112 12.31 11.28 4.58
CA MET A 112 12.93 12.08 5.63
C MET A 112 12.36 11.70 7.00
N PRO A 113 13.18 11.63 8.06
CA PRO A 113 12.70 11.40 9.42
C PRO A 113 11.73 12.51 9.85
N GLU A 114 10.87 12.22 10.83
CA GLU A 114 10.05 13.26 11.44
C GLU A 114 10.90 14.03 12.47
N GLY A 115 11.41 15.20 12.11
CA GLY A 115 12.24 16.02 13.00
C GLY A 115 13.18 16.97 12.27
N ASN A 116 14.14 17.55 13.00
CA ASN A 116 15.21 18.42 12.46
C ASN A 116 16.42 17.63 11.90
N ASP A 117 16.30 16.31 11.74
CA ASP A 117 17.35 15.49 11.12
C ASP A 117 17.27 15.66 9.59
N GLU A 118 18.32 16.26 9.00
CA GLU A 118 18.35 16.62 7.58
C GLU A 118 18.81 15.48 6.65
N GLU A 119 19.18 14.31 7.18
CA GLU A 119 19.68 13.20 6.37
C GLU A 119 18.54 12.30 5.84
N PRO A 120 18.47 12.06 4.51
CA PRO A 120 17.49 11.15 3.93
C PRO A 120 17.70 9.71 4.42
N LEU A 121 16.62 9.07 4.82
CA LEU A 121 16.60 7.66 5.18
C LEU A 121 16.07 6.82 4.03
N SER A 122 16.51 5.56 3.98
CA SER A 122 16.06 4.62 2.96
C SER A 122 15.80 3.24 3.52
N ALA A 123 14.79 2.58 2.96
CA ALA A 123 14.43 1.21 3.30
C ALA A 123 14.35 0.35 2.05
N ARG A 124 14.79 -0.91 2.16
CA ARG A 124 14.67 -1.94 1.14
C ARG A 124 14.04 -3.18 1.75
N PHE A 125 12.96 -3.66 1.13
CA PHE A 125 12.20 -4.82 1.56
C PHE A 125 12.13 -5.85 0.44
N TYR A 126 12.49 -7.08 0.73
CA TYR A 126 12.32 -8.21 -0.18
C TYR A 126 11.12 -9.04 0.27
N ALA A 127 10.13 -9.17 -0.61
CA ALA A 127 8.89 -9.88 -0.36
C ALA A 127 8.62 -10.90 -1.47
N THR A 128 7.86 -11.95 -1.17
CA THR A 128 7.41 -12.89 -2.19
C THR A 128 6.36 -12.25 -3.11
N ARG A 129 6.17 -12.83 -4.29
CA ARG A 129 5.14 -12.38 -5.23
C ARG A 129 3.75 -12.42 -4.60
N GLU A 130 3.47 -13.45 -3.80
CA GLU A 130 2.21 -13.65 -3.10
C GLU A 130 1.98 -12.60 -1.99
N GLN A 131 3.02 -12.27 -1.21
CA GLN A 131 2.95 -11.19 -0.22
C GLN A 131 2.65 -9.84 -0.90
N MET A 132 3.30 -9.56 -2.02
CA MET A 132 3.05 -8.32 -2.76
C MET A 132 1.66 -8.28 -3.39
N LYS A 133 1.17 -9.40 -3.93
CA LYS A 133 -0.21 -9.51 -4.43
C LYS A 133 -1.23 -9.28 -3.31
N ALA A 134 -1.01 -9.84 -2.13
CA ALA A 134 -1.85 -9.60 -0.96
C ALA A 134 -1.81 -8.12 -0.53
N LEU A 135 -0.62 -7.51 -0.54
CA LEU A 135 -0.43 -6.08 -0.27
C LEU A 135 -1.18 -5.20 -1.27
N SER A 136 -1.12 -5.49 -2.58
CA SER A 136 -1.80 -4.67 -3.60
C SER A 136 -3.31 -4.69 -3.42
N ILE A 137 -3.91 -5.87 -3.25
CA ILE A 137 -5.35 -6.04 -2.99
C ILE A 137 -5.75 -5.32 -1.71
N HIS A 138 -4.96 -5.46 -0.63
CA HIS A 138 -5.26 -4.81 0.64
C HIS A 138 -5.15 -3.28 0.56
N ALA A 139 -4.07 -2.78 -0.05
CA ALA A 139 -3.83 -1.35 -0.21
C ALA A 139 -4.93 -0.66 -1.01
N GLU A 140 -5.45 -1.30 -2.07
CA GLU A 140 -6.61 -0.80 -2.82
C GLU A 140 -7.83 -0.62 -1.92
N ARG A 141 -8.12 -1.61 -1.06
CA ARG A 141 -9.22 -1.54 -0.09
C ARG A 141 -9.02 -0.43 0.93
N VAL A 142 -7.80 -0.27 1.48
CA VAL A 142 -7.46 0.77 2.46
C VAL A 142 -7.66 2.18 1.88
N VAL A 143 -7.19 2.39 0.65
CA VAL A 143 -7.35 3.65 -0.09
C VAL A 143 -8.84 3.91 -0.36
N ALA A 144 -9.57 2.90 -0.83
CA ALA A 144 -11.00 2.98 -1.17
C ALA A 144 -11.92 3.20 0.05
N ALA A 145 -11.56 2.66 1.23
CA ALA A 145 -12.35 2.76 2.46
C ALA A 145 -12.60 4.21 2.98
N GLY A 146 -11.96 5.21 2.35
CA GLY A 146 -12.25 6.62 2.59
C GLY A 146 -13.43 7.17 1.79
N ARG A 147 -13.92 6.46 0.78
CA ARG A 147 -15.09 6.87 0.01
C ARG A 147 -16.34 6.54 0.83
N PRO A 148 -17.25 7.49 1.08
CA PRO A 148 -18.55 7.15 1.64
C PRO A 148 -19.19 6.08 0.76
N ILE A 149 -19.83 5.07 1.34
CA ILE A 149 -20.65 4.13 0.56
C ILE A 149 -22.05 4.72 0.45
N CYS A 150 -22.60 4.75 -0.76
CA CYS A 150 -23.97 5.19 -0.97
C CYS A 150 -24.93 4.21 -0.31
N GLY A 151 -25.73 4.67 0.66
CA GLY A 151 -26.75 3.85 1.32
C GLY A 151 -27.85 3.31 0.39
N ASN A 152 -28.03 3.88 -0.81
CA ASN A 152 -29.04 3.42 -1.76
C ASN A 152 -28.52 2.36 -2.73
N CYS A 153 -27.28 2.49 -3.23
CA CYS A 153 -26.76 1.61 -4.29
C CYS A 153 -25.56 0.75 -3.88
N GLY A 154 -25.03 0.94 -2.67
CA GLY A 154 -23.83 0.24 -2.19
C GLY A 154 -22.53 0.63 -2.89
N ARG A 155 -22.55 1.61 -3.81
CA ARG A 155 -21.36 2.04 -4.55
C ARG A 155 -20.58 3.12 -3.79
N PRO A 156 -19.25 3.18 -3.93
CA PRO A 156 -18.44 4.28 -3.41
C PRO A 156 -18.83 5.64 -4.01
N ILE A 157 -18.91 6.67 -3.17
CA ILE A 157 -19.17 8.06 -3.55
C ILE A 157 -17.83 8.76 -3.86
N ASP A 158 -17.69 9.31 -5.06
CA ASP A 158 -16.55 10.16 -5.44
C ASP A 158 -16.67 11.57 -4.80
N PRO A 159 -15.58 12.31 -4.57
CA PRO A 159 -15.64 13.64 -3.94
C PRO A 159 -16.43 14.68 -4.74
N SER A 160 -16.49 14.56 -6.07
CA SER A 160 -17.32 15.38 -6.96
C SER A 160 -18.80 14.96 -6.98
N GLY A 161 -19.17 13.94 -6.20
CA GLY A 161 -20.45 13.27 -6.25
C GLY A 161 -20.39 11.95 -7.04
N HIS A 162 -21.46 11.17 -6.98
CA HIS A 162 -21.61 9.99 -7.83
C HIS A 162 -23.03 9.91 -8.39
N PHE A 163 -23.16 9.30 -9.57
CA PHE A 163 -24.45 8.94 -10.12
C PHE A 163 -24.98 7.69 -9.43
N CYS A 164 -26.11 7.82 -8.72
CA CYS A 164 -26.78 6.71 -8.04
C CYS A 164 -27.99 6.26 -8.86
N PRO A 165 -28.00 5.06 -9.47
CA PRO A 165 -29.15 4.55 -10.22
C PRO A 165 -30.41 4.37 -9.37
N HIS A 166 -30.27 4.26 -8.05
CA HIS A 166 -31.35 4.09 -7.07
C HIS A 166 -31.79 5.40 -6.40
N ARG A 167 -31.30 6.57 -6.85
CA ARG A 167 -31.90 7.86 -6.47
C ARG A 167 -32.99 8.20 -7.49
N ASN A 168 -34.23 8.26 -7.02
CA ASN A 168 -35.31 8.91 -7.76
C ASN A 168 -35.04 10.43 -7.83
N GLY A 169 -34.28 10.85 -8.83
CA GLY A 169 -34.46 12.12 -9.56
C GLY A 169 -34.39 13.49 -8.87
N HIS A 170 -34.19 13.62 -7.55
CA HIS A 170 -34.06 14.94 -6.91
C HIS A 170 -32.61 15.29 -6.62
N GLY A 171 -31.98 16.04 -7.52
CA GLY A 171 -30.77 16.81 -7.22
C GLY A 171 -31.07 17.90 -6.17
N PRO A 172 -30.06 18.44 -5.48
CA PRO A 172 -30.28 19.51 -4.52
C PRO A 172 -30.83 20.73 -5.25
N VAL A 173 -31.98 21.23 -4.80
CA VAL A 173 -32.44 22.57 -5.14
C VAL A 173 -31.65 23.49 -4.22
N TYR A 174 -30.69 24.25 -4.78
CA TYR A 174 -30.06 25.33 -4.03
C TYR A 174 -31.16 26.36 -3.71
N SER A 175 -31.41 26.57 -2.42
CA SER A 175 -32.20 27.68 -1.88
C SER A 175 -31.24 28.62 -1.17
#